data_AF-A0A952VVE3-F1
#
_entry.id   AF-A0A952VVE3-F1
#
_cell.length_a   1.000
_cell.length_b   1.000
_cell.length_c   1.000
_cell.angle_alpha   90.00
_cell.angle_beta   90.00
_cell.angle_gamma   90.00
#
_symmetry.space_group_name_H-M   'P 1'
#
loop_
_entity.id
_entity.type
_entity.pdbx_description
1 polymer ?
#
loop_
_entity_poly.entity_id
_entity_poly.type
_entity_poly.pdbx_seq_one_letter_code
_entity_poly.pdbx_strand_id
1 'polypeptide(L)'
;MVKRSASRRRQHSSTTRHQHAHGKSRCLRILRRLSAYIDDELSTSICQEIRRHLGACPNCETFVASLRQTVSLCRHSPAPTLSTADRALMRAKILKSA
;
A
#
# COMPACT_ATOMS: atom_id res chain seq x y z
N MET A 1 -18.55 -27.29 21.88
CA MET A 1 -18.73 -25.82 21.89
C MET A 1 -17.44 -25.12 21.46
N VAL A 2 -17.32 -24.67 20.20
CA VAL A 2 -16.55 -23.46 19.81
C VAL A 2 -17.18 -22.94 18.52
N LYS A 3 -17.93 -21.85 18.62
CA LYS A 3 -18.59 -21.19 17.48
C LYS A 3 -17.54 -20.36 16.74
N ARG A 4 -17.21 -20.72 15.49
CA ARG A 4 -16.34 -19.93 14.60
C ARG A 4 -17.05 -18.63 14.27
N SER A 5 -16.62 -17.55 14.93
CA SER A 5 -17.15 -16.21 14.72
C SER A 5 -16.77 -15.71 13.32
N ALA A 6 -17.79 -15.31 12.57
CA ALA A 6 -17.70 -14.80 11.22
C ALA A 6 -16.76 -13.60 11.10
N SER A 7 -15.88 -13.67 10.10
CA SER A 7 -15.06 -12.55 9.63
C SER A 7 -15.95 -11.33 9.37
N ARG A 8 -15.79 -10.27 10.18
CA ARG A 8 -16.42 -8.97 9.92
C ARG A 8 -15.77 -8.36 8.69
N ARG A 9 -16.28 -8.74 7.51
CA ARG A 9 -16.01 -8.04 6.25
C ARG A 9 -16.59 -6.63 6.38
N ARG A 10 -15.77 -5.67 6.80
CA ARG A 10 -16.14 -4.25 6.81
C ARG A 10 -16.56 -3.88 5.39
N GLN A 11 -17.84 -3.61 5.25
CA GLN A 11 -18.50 -3.15 4.04
C GLN A 11 -17.85 -1.81 3.65
N HIS A 12 -16.95 -1.83 2.66
CA HIS A 12 -16.49 -0.60 2.03
C HIS A 12 -17.50 -0.27 0.94
N SER A 13 -18.53 0.45 1.38
CA SER A 13 -19.63 0.92 0.57
C SER A 13 -19.16 1.92 -0.50
N SER A 14 -19.47 1.55 -1.74
CA SER A 14 -20.01 2.39 -2.83
C SER A 14 -19.19 3.59 -3.36
N THR A 15 -18.79 3.42 -4.62
CA THR A 15 -18.77 4.35 -5.75
C THR A 15 -19.64 5.63 -5.65
N THR A 16 -19.36 6.52 -4.69
CA THR A 16 -19.85 7.90 -4.76
C THR A 16 -19.06 8.62 -5.84
N ARG A 17 -19.73 9.17 -6.87
CA ARG A 17 -19.09 10.11 -7.82
C ARG A 17 -18.66 11.34 -7.01
N HIS A 18 -17.40 11.36 -6.61
CA HIS A 18 -16.80 12.39 -5.77
C HIS A 18 -16.76 13.72 -6.54
N GLN A 19 -17.56 14.69 -6.11
CA GLN A 19 -17.40 16.07 -6.55
C GLN A 19 -16.16 16.63 -5.85
N HIS A 20 -15.10 16.85 -6.61
CA HIS A 20 -13.88 17.46 -6.09
C HIS A 20 -13.93 18.98 -6.31
N ALA A 21 -13.83 19.76 -5.23
CA ALA A 21 -13.63 21.22 -5.35
C ALA A 21 -12.33 21.56 -6.11
N HIS A 22 -11.33 20.68 -6.03
CA HIS A 22 -10.13 20.68 -6.87
C HIS A 22 -10.24 19.57 -7.92
N GLY A 23 -10.17 19.89 -9.22
CA GLY A 23 -10.42 18.90 -10.29
C GLY A 23 -9.76 17.52 -10.10
N LYS A 24 -10.43 16.46 -10.57
CA LYS A 24 -10.03 15.03 -10.46
C LYS A 24 -8.56 14.77 -10.84
N SER A 25 -8.03 15.53 -11.80
CA SER A 25 -6.63 15.46 -12.25
C SER A 25 -5.63 15.66 -11.11
N ARG A 26 -5.93 16.54 -10.15
CA ARG A 26 -5.07 16.82 -9.01
C ARG A 26 -4.98 15.63 -8.06
N CYS A 27 -6.11 14.97 -7.77
CA CYS A 27 -6.14 13.73 -6.99
C CYS A 27 -5.34 12.61 -7.68
N LEU A 28 -5.52 12.43 -8.99
CA LEU A 28 -4.78 11.42 -9.77
C LEU A 28 -3.27 11.69 -9.81
N ARG A 29 -2.85 12.97 -9.78
CA ARG A 29 -1.43 13.31 -9.68
C ARG A 29 -0.84 12.90 -8.34
N ILE A 30 -1.57 13.13 -7.24
CA ILE A 30 -1.16 12.72 -5.90
C ILE A 30 -1.10 11.19 -5.81
N LEU A 31 -2.17 10.50 -6.24
CA LEU A 31 -2.27 9.05 -6.20
C LEU A 31 -1.09 8.35 -6.88
N ARG A 32 -0.63 8.87 -8.03
CA ARG A 32 0.55 8.34 -8.74
C ARG A 32 1.86 8.44 -7.97
N ARG A 33 1.95 9.34 -6.99
CA ARG A 33 3.15 9.57 -6.17
C ARG A 33 3.05 8.98 -4.76
N LEU A 34 1.91 8.37 -4.40
CA LEU A 34 1.66 7.95 -3.02
C LEU A 34 2.52 6.77 -2.56
N SER A 35 2.90 5.84 -3.44
CA SER A 35 3.79 4.73 -3.05
C SER A 35 5.15 5.27 -2.62
N ALA A 36 5.82 6.04 -3.50
CA ALA A 36 7.09 6.70 -3.19
C ALA A 36 6.99 7.64 -1.96
N TYR A 37 5.83 8.27 -1.73
CA TYR A 37 5.59 9.06 -0.52
C TYR A 37 5.53 8.22 0.77
N ILE A 38 4.99 7.00 0.71
CA ILE A 38 4.91 6.10 1.87
C ILE A 38 6.24 5.44 2.16
N ASP A 39 7.05 5.22 1.13
CA ASP A 39 8.39 4.66 1.22
C ASP A 39 9.48 5.71 1.46
N ASP A 40 9.10 6.99 1.61
CA ASP A 40 9.98 8.15 1.88
C ASP A 40 11.04 8.42 0.79
N GLU A 41 10.71 8.08 -0.46
CA GLU A 41 11.60 8.20 -1.63
C GLU A 41 11.43 9.54 -2.38
N LEU A 42 10.63 10.47 -1.85
CA LEU A 42 10.32 11.74 -2.48
C LEU A 42 11.06 12.91 -1.85
N SER A 43 11.43 13.89 -2.67
CA SER A 43 11.96 15.16 -2.18
C SER A 43 10.97 15.89 -1.25
N THR A 44 11.52 16.65 -0.30
CA THR A 44 10.77 17.40 0.72
C THR A 44 9.68 18.30 0.12
N SER A 45 9.94 18.95 -1.02
CA SER A 45 9.00 19.84 -1.70
C SER A 45 7.75 19.10 -2.19
N ILE A 46 7.93 17.90 -2.75
CA ILE A 46 6.82 17.05 -3.20
C ILE A 46 6.03 16.51 -2.00
N CYS A 47 6.72 16.11 -0.92
CA CYS A 47 6.07 15.67 0.30
C CYS A 47 5.18 16.78 0.91
N GLN A 48 5.61 18.03 0.87
CA GLN A 48 4.79 19.17 1.31
C GLN A 48 3.55 19.38 0.43
N GLU A 49 3.68 19.26 -0.90
CA GLU A 49 2.53 19.35 -1.82
C GLU A 49 1.49 18.27 -1.52
N ILE A 50 1.96 17.03 -1.30
CA ILE A 50 1.10 15.90 -0.95
C ILE A 50 0.39 16.18 0.38
N ARG A 51 1.12 16.56 1.44
CA ARG A 51 0.51 16.90 2.74
C ARG A 51 -0.55 17.99 2.63
N ARG A 52 -0.28 19.06 1.87
CA ARG A 52 -1.26 20.13 1.61
C ARG A 52 -2.52 19.60 0.93
N HIS A 53 -2.39 18.66 0.00
CA HIS A 53 -3.55 18.05 -0.64
C HIS A 53 -4.34 17.17 0.33
N LEU A 54 -3.67 16.34 1.13
CA LEU A 54 -4.32 15.47 2.11
C LEU A 54 -5.14 16.28 3.12
N GLY A 55 -4.60 17.40 3.62
CA GLY A 55 -5.34 18.30 4.52
C GLY A 55 -6.53 19.03 3.88
N ALA A 56 -6.59 19.10 2.54
CA ALA A 56 -7.69 19.73 1.81
C ALA A 56 -8.66 18.71 1.18
N CYS A 57 -8.38 17.41 1.27
CA CYS A 57 -9.17 16.36 0.63
C CYS A 57 -9.35 15.14 1.54
N PRO A 58 -10.45 15.09 2.32
CA PRO A 58 -10.73 14.00 3.28
C PRO A 58 -10.73 12.61 2.63
N ASN A 59 -11.12 12.52 1.36
CA ASN A 59 -11.14 11.26 0.63
C ASN A 59 -9.73 10.74 0.32
N CYS A 60 -8.83 11.63 -0.10
CA CYS A 60 -7.43 11.25 -0.32
C CYS A 60 -6.73 10.95 1.00
N GLU A 61 -7.05 11.67 2.08
CA GLU A 61 -6.58 11.35 3.42
C GLU A 61 -7.01 9.93 3.85
N THR A 62 -8.30 9.60 3.72
CA THR A 62 -8.84 8.28 4.03
C THR A 62 -8.16 7.18 3.20
N PHE A 63 -7.96 7.43 1.90
CA PHE A 63 -7.25 6.50 1.02
C PHE A 63 -5.79 6.29 1.43
N VAL A 64 -5.07 7.36 1.80
CA VAL A 64 -3.69 7.24 2.26
C VAL A 64 -3.60 6.46 3.57
N ALA A 65 -4.55 6.67 4.48
CA ALA A 65 -4.62 5.91 5.73
C ALA A 65 -4.80 4.41 5.47
N SER A 66 -5.72 4.02 4.58
CA SER A 66 -5.93 2.60 4.22
C SER A 66 -4.73 1.99 3.47
N LEU A 67 -4.07 2.77 2.62
CA LEU A 67 -2.85 2.33 1.94
C LEU A 67 -1.70 2.11 2.93
N ARG A 68 -1.49 3.02 3.87
CA ARG A 68 -0.47 2.87 4.94
C ARG A 68 -0.73 1.63 5.80
N GLN A 69 -2.00 1.36 6.12
CA GLN A 69 -2.37 0.14 6.82
C GLN A 69 -2.03 -1.11 6.01
N THR A 70 -2.37 -1.13 4.71
CA THR A 70 -2.03 -2.23 3.80
C THR A 70 -0.52 -2.47 3.76
N VAL A 71 0.27 -1.41 3.57
CA VAL A 71 1.74 -1.48 3.55
C VAL A 71 2.29 -2.02 4.87
N SER A 72 1.76 -1.56 6.00
CA SER A 72 2.14 -2.09 7.32
C SER A 72 1.86 -3.58 7.42
N LEU A 73 0.69 -4.05 7.00
CA LEU A 73 0.36 -5.48 7.01
C LEU A 73 1.31 -6.29 6.12
N CYS A 74 1.67 -5.79 4.94
CA CYS A 74 2.64 -6.45 4.06
C CYS A 74 4.04 -6.52 4.68
N ARG A 75 4.51 -5.44 5.32
CA ARG A 75 5.84 -5.39 5.98
C ARG A 75 5.95 -6.35 7.17
N HIS A 76 4.85 -6.58 7.89
CA HIS A 76 4.82 -7.52 9.01
C HIS A 76 4.46 -8.95 8.61
N SER A 77 4.15 -9.21 7.33
CA SER A 77 3.92 -10.56 6.86
C SER A 77 5.26 -11.30 6.81
N PRO A 78 5.37 -12.51 7.41
CA PRO A 78 6.58 -13.29 7.29
C PRO A 78 6.87 -13.58 5.82
N ALA A 79 8.11 -13.40 5.40
CA ALA A 79 8.54 -13.81 4.08
C ALA A 79 8.33 -15.34 3.95
N PRO A 80 7.83 -15.84 2.81
CA PRO A 80 7.74 -17.27 2.59
C PRO A 80 9.14 -17.87 2.71
N THR A 81 9.32 -18.74 3.69
CA THR A 81 10.60 -19.45 3.86
C THR A 81 10.70 -20.53 2.81
N LEU A 82 11.76 -20.50 2.01
CA LEU A 82 12.07 -21.58 1.08
C LEU A 82 12.25 -22.89 1.84
N SER A 83 11.93 -24.03 1.21
CA SER A 83 12.30 -25.32 1.77
C SER A 83 13.82 -25.51 1.73
N THR A 84 14.33 -26.44 2.53
CA THR A 84 15.76 -26.79 2.49
C THR A 84 16.16 -27.37 1.13
N ALA A 85 15.26 -28.09 0.47
CA ALA A 85 15.45 -28.62 -0.89
C ALA A 85 15.57 -27.49 -1.92
N ASP A 86 14.68 -26.50 -1.90
CA ASP A 86 14.72 -25.37 -2.84
C ASP A 86 16.00 -24.55 -2.68
N ARG A 87 16.44 -24.34 -1.44
CA ARG A 87 17.73 -23.69 -1.14
C ARG A 87 18.91 -24.47 -1.70
N ALA A 88 18.92 -25.79 -1.54
CA ALA A 88 19.99 -26.64 -2.08
C ALA A 88 20.03 -26.60 -3.60
N LEU A 89 18.85 -26.69 -4.25
CA LEU A 89 18.72 -26.60 -5.69
C LEU A 89 19.22 -25.26 -6.24
N MET A 90 18.81 -24.14 -5.64
CA MET A 90 19.27 -22.81 -6.07
C MET A 90 20.79 -22.66 -5.96
N ARG A 91 21.40 -23.11 -4.85
CA ARG A 91 22.86 -23.08 -4.68
C ARG A 91 23.56 -23.91 -5.75
N ALA A 92 23.09 -25.12 -6.00
CA ALA A 92 23.67 -25.99 -7.03
C ALA A 92 23.57 -25.36 -8.43
N LYS A 93 22.48 -24.65 -8.74
CA LYS A 93 22.33 -23.92 -10.02
C LYS A 93 23.29 -22.74 -10.13
N ILE A 94 23.45 -21.93 -9.07
CA ILE A 94 24.37 -20.78 -9.09
C ILE A 94 25.81 -21.24 -9.31
N LEU A 95 26.24 -22.31 -8.64
CA LEU A 95 27.62 -22.84 -8.76
C LEU A 95 27.92 -23.50 -10.11
N LYS A 96 26.91 -23.94 -10.86
CA LYS A 96 27.09 -24.51 -12.22
C LYS A 96 27.15 -23.45 -13.32
N SER A 97 26.70 -22.24 -13.01
CA SER A 97 26.68 -21.10 -13.93
C SER A 97 27.84 -20.12 -13.68
N ALA A 98 28.71 -20.41 -12.72
CA ALA A 98 29.94 -19.70 -12.39
C ALA A 98 31.14 -20.51 -12.89
#